data_AF-A0A5J4PAI4-F1
#
_entry.id   AF-A0A5J4PAI4-F1
#
_cell.length_a   1.000
_cell.length_b   1.000
_cell.length_c   1.000
_cell.angle_alpha   90.00
_cell.angle_beta   90.00
_cell.angle_gamma   90.00
#
_symmetry.space_group_name_H-M   'P 1'
#
loop_
_entity.id
_entity.type
_entity.pdbx_description
1 polymer ?
#
loop_
_entity_poly.entity_id
_entity_poly.type
_entity_poly.pdbx_seq_one_letter_code
_entity_poly.pdbx_strand_id
1 'polypeptide(L)'
;AEFQDKTAVYYTLGCKLNFSETSTIGKTLLELGVRTARKGEKADICIINTCSVTETADKKCRQTIHRLIKQHPDAFVVVTGCYVQLKPEHVAQIEGVDVVLGAEQKKEIEKYLGNLRKKGRGEVHSSAVNDISSFTPSCSRGDRTRFFLKVQDGCDYFCSYCTIPFARGRSRNGSIASLVEQARQAAAEGGKEIV
;
A
#
# COMPACT_ATOMS: atom_id res chain seq x y z
N ALA A 1 -3.13 22.65 1.16
CA ALA A 1 -3.54 21.35 1.72
C ALA A 1 -2.71 21.04 2.98
N GLU A 2 -3.12 20.09 3.82
CA GLU A 2 -2.49 19.81 5.13
C GLU A 2 -0.99 19.46 5.05
N PHE A 3 -0.55 18.84 3.94
CA PHE A 3 0.83 18.44 3.72
C PHE A 3 1.46 19.14 2.50
N GLN A 4 1.13 20.42 2.29
CA GLN A 4 1.67 21.21 1.19
C GLN A 4 3.21 21.14 1.16
N ASP A 5 3.78 20.93 -0.03
CA ASP A 5 5.23 20.85 -0.32
C ASP A 5 5.97 19.65 0.29
N LYS A 6 5.25 18.74 0.97
CA LYS A 6 5.82 17.47 1.43
C LYS A 6 6.08 16.53 0.27
N THR A 7 7.06 15.66 0.47
CA THR A 7 7.51 14.71 -0.53
C THR A 7 7.34 13.28 -0.06
N ALA A 8 6.86 12.40 -0.95
CA ALA A 8 6.71 10.98 -0.67
C ALA A 8 7.51 10.11 -1.64
N VAL A 9 8.10 9.04 -1.12
CA VAL A 9 8.60 7.92 -1.93
C VAL A 9 7.71 6.70 -1.69
N TYR A 10 7.35 6.03 -2.78
CA TYR A 10 6.53 4.83 -2.75
C TYR A 10 7.37 3.64 -3.18
N TYR A 11 7.30 2.54 -2.43
CA TYR A 11 7.97 1.31 -2.78
C TYR A 11 7.02 0.13 -2.68
N THR A 12 6.70 -0.43 -3.85
CA THR A 12 5.78 -1.56 -3.98
C THR A 12 6.54 -2.85 -4.17
N LEU A 13 6.24 -3.84 -3.33
CA LEU A 13 6.71 -5.22 -3.44
C LEU A 13 5.54 -6.14 -3.78
N GLY A 14 5.80 -7.21 -4.53
CA GLY A 14 4.82 -8.27 -4.76
C GLY A 14 4.04 -8.14 -6.06
N CYS A 15 2.72 -8.13 -5.96
CA CYS A 15 1.81 -8.41 -7.07
C CYS A 15 1.16 -7.15 -7.66
N LYS A 16 0.44 -7.32 -8.78
CA LYS A 16 -0.31 -6.27 -9.48
C LYS A 16 -1.29 -5.51 -8.57
N LEU A 17 -1.94 -6.22 -7.64
CA LEU A 17 -2.83 -5.61 -6.64
C LEU A 17 -2.10 -4.63 -5.73
N ASN A 18 -0.85 -4.93 -5.34
CA ASN A 18 -0.08 -3.98 -4.53
C ASN A 18 0.26 -2.72 -5.32
N PHE A 19 0.48 -2.82 -6.64
CA PHE A 19 0.69 -1.66 -7.49
C PHE A 19 -0.56 -0.80 -7.60
N SER A 20 -1.74 -1.40 -7.83
CA SER A 20 -3.00 -0.64 -7.87
C SER A 20 -3.29 0.07 -6.54
N GLU A 21 -3.05 -0.60 -5.41
CA GLU A 21 -3.22 -0.03 -4.08
C GLU A 21 -2.20 1.09 -3.79
N THR A 22 -0.94 0.93 -4.19
CA THR A 22 0.06 2.00 -4.04
C THR A 22 -0.29 3.23 -4.88
N SER A 23 -0.75 3.07 -6.12
CA SER A 23 -1.17 4.21 -6.94
C SER A 23 -2.38 4.92 -6.33
N THR A 24 -3.34 4.19 -5.73
CA THR A 24 -4.45 4.80 -4.98
C THR A 24 -3.95 5.62 -3.80
N ILE A 25 -3.03 5.08 -2.99
CA ILE A 25 -2.40 5.84 -1.89
C ILE A 25 -1.67 7.09 -2.43
N GLY A 26 -0.94 6.94 -3.54
CA GLY A 26 -0.25 8.06 -4.20
C GLY A 26 -1.21 9.18 -4.60
N LYS A 27 -2.38 8.83 -5.14
CA LYS A 27 -3.43 9.79 -5.48
C LYS A 27 -3.98 10.51 -4.24
N THR A 28 -4.28 9.78 -3.18
CA THR A 28 -4.74 10.38 -1.91
C THR A 28 -3.71 11.37 -1.37
N LEU A 29 -2.42 11.01 -1.36
CA LEU A 29 -1.36 11.91 -0.90
C LEU A 29 -1.19 13.13 -1.81
N LEU A 30 -1.36 12.96 -3.13
CA LEU A 30 -1.33 14.07 -4.09
C LEU A 30 -2.47 15.07 -3.83
N GLU A 31 -3.68 14.58 -3.55
CA GLU A 31 -4.84 15.41 -3.18
C GLU A 31 -4.60 16.19 -1.87
N LEU A 32 -3.76 15.65 -0.99
CA LEU A 32 -3.31 16.30 0.25
C LEU A 32 -2.12 17.26 0.07
N GLY A 33 -1.66 17.46 -1.17
CA GLY A 33 -0.57 18.38 -1.52
C GLY A 33 0.84 17.77 -1.41
N VAL A 34 0.93 16.45 -1.19
CA VAL A 34 2.21 15.73 -1.19
C VAL A 34 2.60 15.40 -2.62
N ARG A 35 3.83 15.72 -3.01
CA ARG A 35 4.36 15.34 -4.34
C ARG A 35 5.26 14.12 -4.24
N THR A 36 5.38 13.37 -5.33
CA THR A 36 6.39 12.30 -5.43
C THR A 36 7.80 12.90 -5.39
N ALA A 37 8.67 12.33 -4.57
CA ALA A 37 10.08 12.71 -4.48
C ALA A 37 10.82 12.40 -5.80
N ARG A 38 11.68 13.31 -6.23
CA ARG A 38 12.53 13.13 -7.42
C ARG A 38 13.68 12.16 -7.12
N LYS A 39 14.30 11.62 -8.16
CA LYS A 39 15.46 10.74 -7.99
C LYS A 39 16.58 11.47 -7.24
N GLY A 40 17.02 10.90 -6.12
CA GLY A 40 18.08 11.46 -5.27
C GLY A 40 17.58 12.47 -4.22
N GLU A 41 16.31 12.87 -4.28
CA GLU A 41 15.68 13.74 -3.29
C GLU A 41 15.37 12.97 -2.00
N LYS A 42 15.49 13.64 -0.85
CA LYS A 42 15.05 13.09 0.43
C LYS A 42 13.55 13.30 0.57
N ALA A 43 12.81 12.21 0.79
CA ALA A 43 11.38 12.25 1.05
C ALA A 43 11.07 12.62 2.51
N ASP A 44 9.94 13.28 2.74
CA ASP A 44 9.34 13.44 4.08
C ASP A 44 8.53 12.20 4.50
N ILE A 45 8.06 11.41 3.53
CA ILE A 45 7.19 10.24 3.74
C ILE A 45 7.73 9.05 2.93
N CYS A 46 7.86 7.89 3.56
CA CYS A 46 8.15 6.62 2.90
C CYS A 46 6.96 5.69 3.02
N ILE A 47 6.32 5.34 1.91
CA ILE A 47 5.24 4.36 1.86
C ILE A 47 5.77 3.04 1.30
N ILE A 48 5.76 1.99 2.10
CA ILE A 48 6.26 0.65 1.72
C ILE A 48 5.09 -0.33 1.68
N ASN A 49 4.66 -0.71 0.48
CA ASN A 49 3.61 -1.70 0.30
C ASN A 49 4.23 -3.10 0.12
N THR A 50 4.06 -3.93 1.14
CA THR A 50 4.74 -5.21 1.33
C THR A 50 3.96 -6.39 0.77
N CYS A 51 4.68 -7.48 0.51
CA CYS A 51 4.10 -8.76 0.10
C CYS A 51 4.55 -9.84 1.08
N SER A 52 3.68 -10.79 1.35
CA SER A 52 3.98 -11.98 2.14
C SER A 52 3.25 -13.14 1.53
N VAL A 53 3.99 -13.92 0.74
CA VAL A 53 3.54 -15.19 0.13
C VAL A 53 4.58 -16.28 0.34
N THR A 54 5.84 -15.90 0.58
CA THR A 54 6.96 -16.78 0.88
C THR A 54 7.88 -16.09 1.88
N GLU A 55 8.70 -16.87 2.60
CA GLU A 55 9.70 -16.30 3.52
C GLU A 55 10.73 -15.41 2.81
N THR A 56 11.05 -15.73 1.55
CA THR A 56 11.91 -14.89 0.71
C THR A 56 11.28 -13.52 0.46
N ALA A 57 9.95 -13.46 0.27
CA ALA A 57 9.22 -12.20 0.15
C ALA A 57 9.30 -11.40 1.46
N ASP A 58 9.11 -12.03 2.61
CA ASP A 58 9.24 -11.39 3.93
C ASP A 58 10.65 -10.82 4.14
N LYS A 59 11.70 -11.60 3.81
CA LYS A 59 13.09 -11.16 3.91
C LYS A 59 13.36 -9.95 3.02
N LYS A 60 12.86 -9.96 1.78
CA LYS A 60 12.99 -8.84 0.84
C LYS A 60 12.25 -7.59 1.34
N CYS A 61 11.09 -7.77 2.00
CA CYS A 61 10.37 -6.67 2.65
C CYS A 61 11.23 -6.02 3.74
N ARG A 62 11.77 -6.79 4.68
CA ARG A 62 12.63 -6.26 5.75
C ARG A 62 13.87 -5.53 5.21
N GLN A 63 14.55 -6.14 4.24
CA GLN A 63 15.71 -5.50 3.57
C GLN A 63 15.34 -4.17 2.90
N THR A 64 14.17 -4.11 2.27
CA THR A 64 13.66 -2.89 1.63
C THR A 64 13.35 -1.81 2.66
N ILE A 65 12.70 -2.17 3.77
CA ILE A 65 12.37 -1.25 4.87
C ILE A 65 13.65 -0.61 5.40
N HIS A 66 14.65 -1.41 5.80
CA HIS A 66 15.93 -0.88 6.29
C HIS A 66 16.64 0.00 5.26
N ARG A 67 16.61 -0.39 3.97
CA ARG A 67 17.23 0.40 2.91
C ARG A 67 16.57 1.77 2.77
N LEU A 68 15.23 1.85 2.76
CA LEU A 68 14.55 3.13 2.64
C LEU A 68 14.73 4.01 3.87
N ILE A 69 14.71 3.43 5.08
CA ILE A 69 15.01 4.16 6.32
C ILE A 69 16.41 4.78 6.25
N LYS A 70 17.41 4.00 5.81
CA LYS A 70 18.77 4.52 5.63
C LYS A 70 18.87 5.60 4.54
N GLN A 71 18.09 5.47 3.47
CA GLN A 71 18.06 6.45 2.38
C GLN A 71 17.29 7.72 2.75
N HIS A 72 16.34 7.64 3.66
CA HIS A 72 15.47 8.73 4.09
C HIS A 72 15.34 8.73 5.62
N PRO A 73 16.43 9.07 6.36
CA PRO A 73 16.48 8.91 7.81
C PRO A 73 15.42 9.74 8.56
N ASP A 74 15.08 10.91 8.01
CA ASP A 74 14.11 11.84 8.61
C ASP A 74 12.67 11.60 8.13
N ALA A 75 12.45 10.66 7.21
CA ALA A 75 11.12 10.40 6.66
C ALA A 75 10.23 9.69 7.68
N PHE A 76 8.95 10.04 7.66
CA PHE A 76 7.88 9.29 8.30
C PHE A 76 7.59 8.01 7.49
N VAL A 77 7.82 6.86 8.10
CA VAL A 77 7.80 5.55 7.44
C VAL A 77 6.52 4.82 7.75
N VAL A 78 5.71 4.63 6.73
CA VAL A 78 4.48 3.85 6.76
C VAL A 78 4.71 2.53 6.02
N VAL A 79 4.45 1.42 6.70
CA VAL A 79 4.49 0.08 6.09
C VAL A 79 3.08 -0.48 6.03
N THR A 80 2.67 -0.98 4.87
CA THR A 80 1.36 -1.62 4.66
C THR A 80 1.50 -2.87 3.79
N GLY A 81 0.41 -3.56 3.48
CA GLY A 81 0.36 -4.73 2.60
C GLY A 81 0.27 -6.06 3.35
N CYS A 82 0.40 -7.17 2.61
CA CYS A 82 0.12 -8.51 3.14
C CYS A 82 1.04 -8.92 4.30
N TYR A 83 2.30 -8.47 4.31
CA TYR A 83 3.25 -8.84 5.38
C TYR A 83 2.85 -8.23 6.72
N VAL A 84 2.42 -6.96 6.67
CA VAL A 84 1.88 -6.24 7.83
C VAL A 84 0.61 -6.88 8.34
N GLN A 85 -0.31 -7.27 7.45
CA GLN A 85 -1.57 -7.90 7.89
C GLN A 85 -1.32 -9.24 8.61
N LEU A 86 -0.30 -9.99 8.21
CA LEU A 86 0.02 -11.29 8.80
C LEU A 86 0.91 -11.20 10.05
N LYS A 87 1.84 -10.24 10.09
CA LYS A 87 2.85 -10.12 11.16
C LYS A 87 3.08 -8.65 11.54
N PRO A 88 2.05 -7.94 12.03
CA PRO A 88 2.13 -6.49 12.22
C PRO A 88 3.17 -6.09 13.27
N GLU A 89 3.20 -6.77 14.42
CA GLU A 89 4.13 -6.49 15.51
C GLU A 89 5.60 -6.68 15.10
N HIS A 90 5.89 -7.69 14.29
CA HIS A 90 7.25 -7.94 13.81
C HIS A 90 7.72 -6.78 12.92
N VAL A 91 6.84 -6.21 12.10
CA VAL A 91 7.18 -5.06 11.27
C VAL A 91 7.31 -3.78 12.10
N ALA A 92 6.44 -3.58 13.09
CA ALA A 92 6.46 -2.41 13.97
C ALA A 92 7.69 -2.34 14.89
N GLN A 93 8.30 -3.48 15.19
CA GLN A 93 9.55 -3.58 15.94
C GLN A 93 10.80 -3.21 15.12
N ILE A 94 10.67 -3.04 13.80
CA ILE A 94 11.79 -2.61 12.97
C ILE A 94 12.10 -1.14 13.29
N GLU A 95 13.32 -0.88 13.75
CA GLU A 95 13.79 0.47 14.05
C GLU A 95 13.63 1.39 12.85
N GLY A 96 12.95 2.53 13.07
CA GLY A 96 12.67 3.55 12.07
C GLY A 96 11.33 3.41 11.36
N VAL A 97 10.56 2.34 11.59
CA VAL A 97 9.14 2.26 11.19
C VAL A 97 8.30 3.07 12.16
N ASP A 98 7.48 3.99 11.64
CA ASP A 98 6.63 4.86 12.46
C ASP A 98 5.21 4.31 12.56
N VAL A 99 4.66 3.79 11.46
CA VAL A 99 3.29 3.29 11.41
C VAL A 99 3.18 2.04 10.54
N VAL A 100 2.40 1.09 11.02
CA VAL A 100 2.07 -0.17 10.36
C VAL A 100 0.56 -0.21 10.12
N LEU A 101 0.13 -0.22 8.85
CA LEU A 101 -1.28 -0.15 8.46
C LEU A 101 -1.76 -1.45 7.80
N GLY A 102 -2.80 -2.03 8.39
CA GLY A 102 -3.57 -3.16 7.83
C GLY A 102 -4.41 -2.77 6.61
N ALA A 103 -5.16 -3.75 6.09
CA ALA A 103 -5.91 -3.61 4.84
C ALA A 103 -7.07 -2.60 4.89
N GLU A 104 -7.74 -2.45 6.03
CA GLU A 104 -8.79 -1.44 6.23
C GLU A 104 -8.17 -0.06 6.49
N GLN A 105 -7.17 0.00 7.37
CA GLN A 105 -6.55 1.25 7.80
C GLN A 105 -5.82 2.00 6.67
N LYS A 106 -5.23 1.28 5.72
CA LYS A 106 -4.55 1.91 4.57
C LYS A 106 -5.50 2.72 3.68
N LYS A 107 -6.81 2.52 3.76
CA LYS A 107 -7.83 3.25 2.97
C LYS A 107 -7.94 4.71 3.42
N GLU A 108 -7.63 4.95 4.69
CA GLU A 108 -7.70 6.27 5.33
C GLU A 108 -6.31 6.65 5.86
N ILE A 109 -5.28 6.40 5.03
CA ILE A 109 -3.86 6.58 5.40
C ILE A 109 -3.57 7.98 5.95
N GLU A 110 -4.29 8.98 5.45
CA GLU A 110 -4.18 10.38 5.85
C GLU A 110 -4.40 10.59 7.35
N LYS A 111 -5.29 9.81 7.98
CA LYS A 111 -5.56 9.88 9.42
C LYS A 111 -4.38 9.44 10.27
N TYR A 112 -3.47 8.66 9.70
CA TYR A 112 -2.33 8.07 10.39
C TYR A 112 -1.01 8.81 10.16
N LEU A 113 -1.00 9.82 9.28
CA LEU A 113 0.18 10.65 9.02
C LEU A 113 0.43 11.64 10.17
N GLY A 114 -0.63 12.13 10.81
CA GLY A 114 -0.55 13.12 11.88
C GLY A 114 0.30 14.34 11.45
N ASN A 115 1.30 14.69 12.24
CA ASN A 115 2.25 15.76 11.91
C ASN A 115 3.61 15.26 11.37
N LEU A 116 3.66 14.01 10.88
CA LEU A 116 4.87 13.34 10.36
C LEU A 116 6.02 13.25 11.38
N ARG A 117 5.73 13.33 12.68
CA ARG A 117 6.76 13.14 13.70
C ARG A 117 7.17 11.68 13.80
N LYS A 118 8.48 11.44 13.73
CA LYS A 118 9.09 10.13 13.98
C LYS A 118 8.63 9.59 15.34
N LYS A 119 8.36 8.29 15.39
CA LYS A 119 7.96 7.57 16.60
C LYS A 119 9.13 6.67 17.04
N GLY A 120 9.32 6.55 18.36
CA GLY A 120 10.38 5.69 18.91
C GLY A 120 10.10 4.19 18.69
N ARG A 121 8.82 3.83 18.53
CA ARG A 121 8.36 2.49 18.16
C ARG A 121 7.20 2.62 17.18
N GLY A 122 7.15 1.72 16.19
CA GLY A 122 6.07 1.70 15.21
C GLY A 122 4.73 1.44 15.87
N GLU A 123 3.73 2.25 15.52
CA GLU A 123 2.34 2.00 15.93
C GLU A 123 1.66 1.02 14.98
N VAL A 124 1.01 0.01 15.55
CA VAL A 124 0.25 -0.98 14.79
C VAL A 124 -1.21 -0.56 14.72
N HIS A 125 -1.69 -0.37 13.51
CA HIS A 125 -3.10 -0.13 13.20
C HIS A 125 -3.54 -1.19 12.17
N SER A 126 -4.00 -2.33 12.66
CA SER A 126 -4.45 -3.44 11.81
C SER A 126 -5.67 -4.10 12.42
N SER A 127 -6.79 -4.07 11.70
CA SER A 127 -7.98 -4.85 12.07
C SER A 127 -7.76 -6.35 11.85
N ALA A 128 -8.59 -7.17 12.51
CA ALA A 128 -8.62 -8.59 12.20
C ALA A 128 -9.09 -8.81 10.76
N VAL A 129 -8.61 -9.88 10.15
CA VAL A 129 -8.89 -10.20 8.74
C VAL A 129 -10.38 -10.45 8.49
N ASN A 130 -11.08 -10.94 9.52
CA ASN A 130 -12.53 -11.16 9.47
C ASN A 130 -13.33 -9.86 9.44
N ASP A 131 -12.75 -8.73 9.86
CA ASP A 131 -13.42 -7.42 9.86
C ASP A 131 -13.29 -6.72 8.48
N ILE A 132 -12.47 -7.28 7.57
CA ILE A 132 -12.30 -6.77 6.21
C ILE A 132 -13.55 -7.11 5.39
N SER A 133 -14.49 -6.17 5.37
CA SER A 133 -15.83 -6.36 4.79
C SER A 133 -16.07 -5.59 3.49
N SER A 134 -15.25 -4.57 3.19
CA SER A 134 -15.49 -3.69 2.03
C SER A 134 -14.45 -3.85 0.92
N PHE A 135 -14.91 -3.68 -0.32
CA PHE A 135 -14.06 -3.62 -1.49
C PHE A 135 -13.66 -2.17 -1.76
N THR A 136 -12.36 -1.91 -1.88
CA THR A 136 -11.85 -0.59 -2.31
C THR A 136 -11.41 -0.65 -3.77
N PRO A 137 -12.08 0.09 -4.66
CA PRO A 137 -11.64 0.29 -6.03
C PRO A 137 -10.21 0.82 -6.08
N SER A 138 -9.38 0.24 -6.96
CA SER A 138 -8.04 0.77 -7.20
C SER A 138 -7.61 0.46 -8.63
N CYS A 139 -6.98 1.42 -9.27
CA CYS A 139 -6.45 1.27 -10.62
C CYS A 139 -5.11 1.99 -10.69
N SER A 140 -4.03 1.26 -11.01
CA SER A 140 -2.73 1.91 -11.22
C SER A 140 -2.72 2.63 -12.56
N ARG A 141 -2.31 3.89 -12.57
CA ARG A 141 -2.31 4.77 -13.75
C ARG A 141 -0.98 5.49 -13.84
N GLY A 142 -0.43 5.64 -15.05
CA GLY A 142 0.75 6.48 -15.32
C GLY A 142 2.10 5.98 -14.79
N ASP A 143 2.13 5.09 -13.80
CA ASP A 143 3.37 4.58 -13.20
C ASP A 143 4.06 3.50 -14.05
N ARG A 144 3.32 2.90 -15.01
CA ARG A 144 3.73 1.79 -15.87
C ARG A 144 2.98 1.81 -17.19
N THR A 145 3.50 1.11 -18.20
CA THR A 145 2.83 0.93 -19.50
C THR A 145 1.47 0.24 -19.39
N ARG A 146 1.34 -0.71 -18.45
CA ARG A 146 0.11 -1.46 -18.18
C ARG A 146 -0.60 -0.88 -16.98
N PHE A 147 -1.91 -0.70 -17.10
CA PHE A 147 -2.76 -0.26 -16.01
C PHE A 147 -3.32 -1.50 -15.32
N PHE A 148 -3.20 -1.57 -13.98
CA PHE A 148 -3.71 -2.68 -13.19
C PHE A 148 -5.03 -2.27 -12.56
N LEU A 149 -6.13 -2.88 -12.99
CA LEU A 149 -7.46 -2.64 -12.45
C LEU A 149 -7.81 -3.73 -11.45
N LYS A 150 -7.95 -3.37 -10.17
CA LYS A 150 -8.42 -4.28 -9.14
C LYS A 150 -9.90 -4.56 -9.38
N VAL A 151 -10.23 -5.83 -9.66
CA VAL A 151 -11.61 -6.31 -9.81
C VAL A 151 -12.11 -7.06 -8.57
N GLN A 152 -11.19 -7.71 -7.85
CA GLN A 152 -11.45 -8.51 -6.66
C GLN A 152 -10.34 -8.27 -5.62
N ASP A 153 -10.69 -8.43 -4.35
CA ASP A 153 -9.74 -8.59 -3.25
C ASP A 153 -10.09 -9.83 -2.42
N GLY A 154 -9.10 -10.43 -1.77
CA GLY A 154 -9.29 -11.65 -0.99
C GLY A 154 -9.61 -12.90 -1.82
N CYS A 155 -9.83 -14.02 -1.15
CA CYS A 155 -10.07 -15.33 -1.76
C CYS A 155 -10.85 -16.25 -0.82
N ASP A 156 -11.85 -16.97 -1.34
CA ASP A 156 -12.63 -17.95 -0.56
C ASP A 156 -12.03 -19.35 -0.56
N TYR A 157 -11.00 -19.59 -1.38
CA TYR A 157 -10.30 -20.87 -1.45
C TYR A 157 -9.23 -20.95 -0.36
N PHE A 158 -9.42 -21.89 0.57
CA PHE A 158 -8.45 -22.23 1.62
C PHE A 158 -7.53 -23.35 1.13
N CYS A 159 -6.79 -23.08 0.06
CA CYS A 159 -5.75 -23.99 -0.40
C CYS A 159 -4.71 -24.16 0.72
N SER A 160 -4.27 -25.40 0.98
CA SER A 160 -3.37 -25.75 2.08
C SER A 160 -2.05 -24.96 2.12
N TYR A 161 -1.61 -24.42 0.97
CA TYR A 161 -0.38 -23.65 0.83
C TYR A 161 -0.58 -22.13 0.78
N CYS A 162 -1.82 -21.63 0.71
CA CYS A 162 -2.09 -20.24 0.37
C CYS A 162 -2.36 -19.38 1.61
N THR A 163 -1.58 -18.32 1.78
CA THR A 163 -1.74 -17.37 2.90
C THR A 163 -2.77 -16.27 2.63
N ILE A 164 -3.26 -16.12 1.40
CA ILE A 164 -4.11 -15.00 0.99
C ILE A 164 -5.41 -14.88 1.83
N PRO A 165 -6.14 -15.96 2.16
CA PRO A 165 -7.31 -15.82 3.02
C PRO A 165 -6.99 -15.21 4.40
N PHE A 166 -5.77 -15.41 4.90
CA PHE A 166 -5.28 -14.84 6.16
C PHE A 166 -4.66 -13.45 5.99
N ALA A 167 -4.26 -13.05 4.79
CA ALA A 167 -3.65 -11.73 4.55
C ALA A 167 -4.62 -10.70 3.96
N ARG A 168 -5.68 -11.16 3.30
CA ARG A 168 -6.64 -10.30 2.57
C ARG A 168 -8.09 -10.69 2.86
N GLY A 169 -8.36 -11.75 3.60
CA GLY A 169 -9.72 -12.18 3.94
C GLY A 169 -10.48 -12.83 2.78
N ARG A 170 -11.79 -12.96 2.97
CA ARG A 170 -12.75 -13.54 2.02
C ARG A 170 -12.82 -12.75 0.71
N SER A 171 -13.37 -13.37 -0.33
CA SER A 171 -13.52 -12.73 -1.64
C SER A 171 -14.48 -11.54 -1.56
N ARG A 172 -14.08 -10.41 -2.15
CA ARG A 172 -14.88 -9.18 -2.27
C ARG A 172 -14.64 -8.58 -3.64
N ASN A 173 -15.71 -8.21 -4.33
CA ASN A 173 -15.67 -7.74 -5.71
C ASN A 173 -16.19 -6.31 -5.86
N GLY A 174 -15.69 -5.60 -6.87
CA GLY A 174 -16.35 -4.40 -7.36
C GLY A 174 -17.64 -4.72 -8.11
N SER A 175 -18.61 -3.81 -8.10
CA SER A 175 -19.79 -3.96 -8.96
C SER A 175 -19.38 -3.86 -10.44
N ILE A 176 -20.04 -4.62 -11.32
CA ILE A 176 -19.74 -4.61 -12.76
C ILE A 176 -19.78 -3.18 -13.31
N ALA A 177 -20.81 -2.40 -12.94
CA ALA A 177 -20.94 -1.01 -13.36
C ALA A 177 -19.73 -0.15 -12.94
N SER A 178 -19.27 -0.28 -11.68
CA SER A 178 -18.10 0.44 -11.19
C SER A 178 -16.81 0.00 -11.88
N LEU A 179 -16.65 -1.29 -12.16
CA LEU A 179 -15.45 -1.81 -12.83
C LEU A 179 -15.38 -1.39 -14.30
N VAL A 180 -16.52 -1.43 -15.01
CA VAL A 180 -16.63 -0.94 -16.39
C VAL A 180 -16.31 0.55 -16.46
N GLU A 181 -16.82 1.34 -15.52
CA GLU A 181 -16.55 2.77 -15.47
C GLU A 181 -15.06 3.06 -15.21
N GLN A 182 -14.44 2.37 -14.26
CA GLN A 182 -13.00 2.50 -14.03
C GLN A 182 -12.16 2.10 -15.24
N ALA A 183 -12.56 1.05 -15.97
CA ALA A 183 -11.89 0.64 -17.20
C ALA A 183 -12.01 1.70 -18.31
N ARG A 184 -13.20 2.32 -18.46
CA ARG A 184 -13.40 3.43 -19.41
C ARG A 184 -12.53 4.63 -19.06
N GLN A 185 -12.46 5.01 -17.79
CA GLN A 185 -11.59 6.09 -17.33
C GLN A 185 -10.12 5.77 -17.57
N ALA A 186 -9.68 4.54 -17.25
CA ALA A 186 -8.33 4.09 -17.52
C ALA A 186 -7.96 4.19 -19.02
N ALA A 187 -8.88 3.80 -19.91
CA ALA A 187 -8.68 3.93 -21.35
C ALA A 187 -8.63 5.40 -21.81
N ALA A 188 -9.53 6.25 -21.29
CA ALA A 188 -9.57 7.68 -21.60
C ALA A 188 -8.30 8.42 -21.15
N GLU A 189 -7.68 7.97 -20.06
CA GLU A 189 -6.40 8.50 -19.55
C GLU A 189 -5.17 7.93 -20.29
N GLY A 190 -5.38 7.22 -21.41
CA GLY A 190 -4.31 6.72 -22.29
C GLY A 190 -3.84 5.30 -21.97
N GLY A 191 -4.54 4.56 -21.11
CA GLY A 191 -4.27 3.15 -20.83
C GLY A 191 -4.51 2.29 -22.07
N LYS A 192 -3.42 1.80 -22.69
CA LYS A 192 -3.48 0.91 -23.87
C LYS A 192 -3.65 -0.57 -23.52
N GLU A 193 -3.30 -0.94 -22.29
CA GLU A 193 -3.43 -2.31 -21.76
C GLU A 193 -3.94 -2.21 -20.31
N ILE A 194 -5.13 -2.78 -20.06
CA ILE A 194 -5.76 -2.87 -18.74
C ILE A 194 -5.76 -4.33 -18.32
N VAL A 195 -5.20 -4.61 -17.14
CA VAL A 195 -4.94 -5.95 -16.62
C VAL A 195 -5.56 -6.13 -15.24
#